data_AF-A0A2E7RR04-F1
#
_entry.id   AF-A0A2E7RR04-F1
#
_cell.length_a   1.000
_cell.length_b   1.000
_cell.length_c   1.000
_cell.angle_alpha   90.00
_cell.angle_beta   90.00
_cell.angle_gamma   90.00
#
_symmetry.space_group_name_H-M   'P 1'
#
loop_
_entity.id
_entity.type
_entity.pdbx_description
1 polymer ?
#
loop_
_entity_poly.entity_id
_entity_poly.type
_entity_poly.pdbx_seq_one_letter_code
_entity_poly.pdbx_strand_id
1 'polypeptide(L)'
;MAGKKIRIDLEDKEGTKYKFNIEGNINREKVLKIFELMDLMNIEEADNSPNTESVGGKIWHIVDKYYPTGRFTSSEILERYEDEFNEPIKLSVISTYLSRFTSKNKVERAKKGREWAYQTIKMVNSTPKMSEN
;
A
#
# COMPACT_ATOMS: atom_id res chain seq x y z
N MET A 1 14.92 12.47 20.57
CA MET A 1 14.77 11.77 19.28
C MET A 1 13.28 11.52 19.07
N ALA A 2 12.67 12.09 18.03
CA ALA A 2 11.23 11.99 17.82
C ALA A 2 10.88 10.57 17.31
N GLY A 3 10.25 9.76 18.17
CA GLY A 3 9.75 8.43 17.79
C GLY A 3 8.58 8.53 16.81
N LYS A 4 8.41 7.51 15.97
CA LYS A 4 7.23 7.40 15.11
C LYS A 4 6.04 6.97 15.98
N LYS A 5 4.88 7.57 15.73
CA LYS A 5 3.61 7.23 16.39
C LYS A 5 2.66 6.62 15.37
N ILE A 6 2.08 5.46 15.69
CA ILE A 6 1.02 4.81 14.91
C ILE A 6 -0.20 4.65 15.82
N ARG A 7 -1.36 4.98 15.26
CA ARG A 7 -2.68 4.77 15.88
C ARG A 7 -3.51 3.88 14.96
N ILE A 8 -4.06 2.81 15.50
CA ILE A 8 -4.91 1.87 14.79
C ILE A 8 -6.16 1.65 15.64
N ASP A 9 -7.32 1.94 15.06
CA ASP A 9 -8.63 1.71 15.67
C ASP A 9 -9.32 0.62 14.83
N LEU A 10 -9.72 -0.49 15.47
CA LEU A 10 -10.31 -1.66 14.82
C LEU A 10 -11.58 -2.09 15.54
N GLU A 11 -12.46 -2.80 14.83
CA GLU A 11 -13.69 -3.39 15.34
C GLU A 11 -13.81 -4.81 14.77
N ASP A 12 -14.05 -5.82 15.62
CA ASP A 12 -14.32 -7.19 15.15
C ASP A 12 -15.81 -7.41 14.83
N LYS A 13 -16.15 -8.58 14.27
CA LYS A 13 -17.52 -8.95 13.93
C LYS A 13 -18.44 -9.13 15.16
N GLU A 14 -17.87 -9.28 16.34
CA GLU A 14 -18.61 -9.37 17.60
C GLU A 14 -18.88 -7.99 18.22
N GLY A 15 -18.36 -6.92 17.58
CA GLY A 15 -18.53 -5.52 18.01
C GLY A 15 -17.49 -5.07 19.03
N THR A 16 -16.44 -5.85 19.27
CA THR A 16 -15.34 -5.48 20.16
C THR A 16 -14.42 -4.49 19.47
N LYS A 17 -14.16 -3.38 20.16
CA LYS A 17 -13.30 -2.31 19.66
C LYS A 17 -11.89 -2.42 20.22
N TYR A 18 -10.90 -2.44 19.34
CA TYR A 18 -9.49 -2.48 19.68
C TYR A 18 -8.82 -1.16 19.31
N LYS A 19 -8.03 -0.61 20.22
CA LYS A 19 -7.24 0.62 19.99
C LYS A 19 -5.78 0.38 20.29
N PHE A 20 -4.94 0.46 19.26
CA PHE A 20 -3.50 0.33 19.36
C PHE A 20 -2.84 1.70 19.26
N ASN A 21 -2.12 2.09 20.32
CA ASN A 21 -1.24 3.26 20.32
C ASN A 21 0.20 2.78 20.45
N ILE A 22 1.02 3.05 19.44
CA ILE A 22 2.40 2.60 19.40
C ILE A 22 3.29 3.81 19.18
N GLU A 23 4.23 4.02 20.08
CA GLU A 23 5.17 5.13 20.05
C GLU A 23 6.60 4.61 20.19
N GLY A 24 7.52 5.09 19.36
CA GLY A 24 8.94 4.77 19.45
C GLY A 24 9.58 4.44 18.10
N ASN A 25 10.62 3.60 18.12
CA ASN A 25 11.27 3.14 16.89
C ASN A 25 10.47 1.99 16.27
N ILE A 26 9.58 2.34 15.35
CA ILE A 26 8.73 1.40 14.60
C ILE A 26 9.40 1.10 13.27
N ASN A 27 9.72 -0.19 13.07
CA ASN A 27 10.30 -0.73 11.84
C ASN A 27 9.34 -1.75 11.20
N ARG A 28 9.67 -2.20 9.98
CA ARG A 28 8.84 -3.14 9.21
C ARG A 28 8.53 -4.44 9.96
N GLU A 29 9.50 -4.98 10.69
CA GLU A 29 9.33 -6.22 11.46
C GLU A 29 8.29 -6.06 12.59
N LYS A 30 8.31 -4.94 13.32
CA LYS A 30 7.32 -4.66 14.36
C LYS A 30 5.91 -4.49 13.78
N VAL A 31 5.81 -3.96 12.57
CA VAL A 31 4.52 -3.83 11.86
C VAL A 31 3.98 -5.19 11.44
N LEU A 32 4.82 -6.11 10.98
CA LEU A 32 4.39 -7.48 10.61
C LEU A 32 3.86 -8.26 11.82
N LYS A 33 4.53 -8.17 12.98
CA LYS A 33 4.08 -8.83 14.22
C LYS A 33 2.69 -8.37 14.69
N ILE A 34 2.32 -7.14 14.38
CA ILE A 34 0.99 -6.59 14.70
C ILE A 34 -0.07 -7.20 13.77
N PHE A 35 0.26 -7.40 12.49
CA PHE A 35 -0.63 -8.08 11.56
C PHE A 35 -0.86 -9.54 11.95
N GLU A 36 0.20 -10.24 12.34
CA GLU A 36 0.09 -11.61 12.86
C GLU A 36 -0.81 -11.67 14.10
N LEU A 37 -0.72 -10.68 15.00
CA LEU A 37 -1.60 -10.59 16.18
C LEU A 37 -3.06 -10.31 15.80
N MET A 38 -3.31 -9.44 14.83
CA MET A 38 -4.67 -9.14 14.35
C MET A 38 -5.33 -10.36 13.72
N ASP A 39 -4.55 -11.15 12.98
CA ASP A 39 -5.00 -12.40 12.36
C ASP A 39 -5.34 -13.46 13.42
N LEU A 40 -4.49 -13.62 14.44
CA LEU A 40 -4.77 -14.48 15.60
C LEU A 40 -6.05 -14.09 16.36
N MET A 41 -6.44 -12.82 16.28
CA MET A 41 -7.65 -12.29 16.91
C MET A 41 -8.88 -12.32 15.98
N ASN A 42 -8.73 -12.82 14.73
CA ASN A 42 -9.79 -12.88 13.72
C ASN A 42 -10.52 -11.53 13.53
N ILE A 43 -9.77 -10.42 13.60
CA ILE A 43 -10.29 -9.08 13.39
C ILE A 43 -10.41 -8.86 11.88
N GLU A 44 -11.61 -8.91 11.33
CA GLU A 44 -11.85 -8.57 9.93
C GLU A 44 -11.71 -7.06 9.70
N GLU A 45 -10.56 -6.67 9.12
CA GLU A 45 -10.17 -5.27 8.99
C GLU A 45 -11.04 -4.49 8.00
N ALA A 46 -11.78 -3.51 8.53
CA ALA A 46 -12.17 -2.33 7.77
C ALA A 46 -10.94 -1.44 7.50
N ASP A 47 -10.37 -1.59 6.30
CA ASP A 47 -9.54 -0.62 5.56
C ASP A 47 -8.50 0.15 6.39
N ASN A 48 -7.30 -0.41 6.69
CA ASN A 48 -6.04 0.39 6.76
C ASN A 48 -4.71 -0.41 6.83
N SER A 49 -4.67 -1.69 6.45
CA SER A 49 -3.43 -2.44 6.25
C SER A 49 -3.13 -2.64 4.76
N PRO A 50 -1.85 -2.70 4.31
CA PRO A 50 -1.50 -3.27 3.02
C PRO A 50 -1.73 -4.78 3.14
N ASN A 51 -3.00 -5.16 3.05
CA ASN A 51 -3.45 -6.52 3.17
C ASN A 51 -2.97 -7.27 1.92
N THR A 52 -1.80 -7.89 2.00
CA THR A 52 -1.14 -8.60 0.89
C THR A 52 -1.95 -9.81 0.41
N GLU A 53 -3.04 -10.15 1.10
CA GLU A 53 -4.02 -11.16 0.67
C GLU A 53 -5.14 -10.56 -0.18
N SER A 54 -5.46 -9.27 -0.01
CA SER A 54 -6.43 -8.57 -0.84
C SER A 54 -5.88 -8.27 -2.24
N VAL A 55 -6.74 -8.32 -3.26
CA VAL A 55 -6.37 -7.95 -4.64
C VAL A 55 -5.71 -6.57 -4.71
N GLY A 56 -6.25 -5.58 -3.99
CA GLY A 56 -5.67 -4.24 -3.93
C GLY A 56 -4.30 -4.20 -3.28
N GLY A 57 -4.09 -4.94 -2.19
CA GLY A 57 -2.80 -5.02 -1.52
C GLY A 57 -1.74 -5.76 -2.33
N LYS A 58 -2.09 -6.86 -3.00
CA LYS A 58 -1.22 -7.56 -3.96
C LYS A 58 -0.79 -6.64 -5.12
N ILE A 59 -1.74 -5.89 -5.70
CA ILE A 59 -1.44 -4.90 -6.74
C ILE A 59 -0.48 -3.82 -6.20
N TRP A 60 -0.75 -3.30 -5.00
CA TRP A 60 0.13 -2.29 -4.39
C TRP A 60 1.53 -2.86 -4.08
N HIS A 61 1.62 -4.11 -3.65
CA HIS A 61 2.89 -4.79 -3.39
C HIS A 61 3.75 -4.85 -4.66
N ILE A 62 3.17 -5.25 -5.80
CA ILE A 62 3.86 -5.26 -7.10
C ILE A 62 4.34 -3.86 -7.46
N VAL A 63 3.47 -2.85 -7.33
CA VAL A 63 3.81 -1.46 -7.63
C VAL A 63 4.99 -0.97 -6.79
N ASP A 64 4.96 -1.20 -5.47
CA ASP A 64 6.02 -0.76 -4.55
C ASP A 64 7.35 -1.51 -4.78
N LYS A 65 7.26 -2.82 -5.05
CA LYS A 65 8.41 -3.70 -5.25
C LYS A 65 9.12 -3.49 -6.59
N TYR A 66 8.38 -3.42 -7.68
CA TYR A 66 8.93 -3.38 -9.04
C TYR A 66 8.96 -1.99 -9.66
N TYR A 67 8.09 -1.08 -9.23
CA TYR A 67 7.99 0.27 -9.77
C TYR A 67 8.13 1.39 -8.70
N PRO A 68 9.18 1.34 -7.86
CA PRO A 68 9.36 2.30 -6.76
C PRO A 68 9.61 3.74 -7.23
N THR A 69 10.14 3.93 -8.43
CA THR A 69 10.43 5.25 -9.04
C THR A 69 10.18 5.27 -10.56
N GLY A 70 9.66 4.17 -11.11
CA GLY A 70 9.41 3.98 -12.54
C GLY A 70 7.96 4.23 -12.93
N ARG A 71 7.73 4.43 -14.23
CA ARG A 71 6.38 4.40 -14.81
C ARG A 71 5.99 2.97 -15.14
N PHE A 72 4.71 2.66 -15.01
CA PHE A 72 4.16 1.34 -15.30
C PHE A 72 2.75 1.45 -15.89
N THR A 73 2.31 0.45 -16.62
CA THR A 73 0.94 0.37 -17.15
C THR A 73 0.13 -0.70 -16.45
N SER A 74 -1.19 -0.71 -16.66
CA SER A 74 -2.04 -1.77 -16.11
C SER A 74 -1.67 -3.16 -16.67
N SER A 75 -1.16 -3.25 -17.89
CA SER A 75 -0.69 -4.50 -18.51
C SER A 75 0.57 -5.01 -17.81
N GLU A 76 1.54 -4.13 -17.54
CA GLU A 76 2.77 -4.50 -16.84
C GLU A 76 2.50 -5.00 -15.41
N ILE A 77 1.50 -4.44 -14.72
CA ILE A 77 1.10 -4.92 -13.40
C ILE A 77 0.34 -6.25 -13.48
N LEU A 78 -0.44 -6.46 -14.54
CA LEU A 78 -1.15 -7.72 -14.77
C LEU A 78 -0.16 -8.88 -14.94
N GLU A 79 0.82 -8.75 -15.85
CA GLU A 79 1.82 -9.79 -16.10
C GLU A 79 2.56 -10.17 -14.80
N ARG A 80 3.02 -9.16 -14.06
CA ARG A 80 3.72 -9.36 -12.77
C ARG A 80 2.83 -10.00 -11.70
N TYR A 81 1.53 -9.71 -11.71
CA TYR A 81 0.59 -10.32 -10.78
C TYR A 81 0.44 -11.81 -11.06
N GLU A 82 0.25 -12.16 -12.33
CA GLU A 82 0.12 -13.56 -12.75
C GLU A 82 1.41 -14.34 -12.53
N ASP A 83 2.58 -13.74 -12.77
CA ASP A 83 3.89 -14.34 -12.50
C ASP A 83 4.14 -14.58 -11.00
N GLU A 84 3.80 -13.62 -10.13
CA GLU A 84 4.17 -13.67 -8.71
C GLU A 84 3.18 -14.46 -7.86
N PHE A 85 1.89 -14.35 -8.15
CA PHE A 85 0.83 -15.00 -7.38
C PHE A 85 0.27 -16.25 -8.07
N ASN A 86 0.66 -16.51 -9.33
CA ASN A 86 0.17 -17.63 -10.13
C ASN A 86 -1.37 -17.68 -10.22
N GLU A 87 -2.00 -16.51 -10.13
CA GLU A 87 -3.45 -16.30 -10.07
C GLU A 87 -3.89 -15.46 -11.29
N PRO A 88 -4.80 -15.97 -12.14
CA PRO A 88 -5.29 -15.21 -13.29
C PRO A 88 -6.22 -14.07 -12.85
N ILE A 89 -6.02 -12.88 -13.42
CA ILE A 89 -6.84 -11.70 -13.09
C ILE A 89 -7.17 -10.87 -14.34
N LYS A 90 -8.34 -10.24 -14.36
CA LYS A 90 -8.73 -9.38 -15.50
C LYS A 90 -8.00 -8.04 -15.43
N LEU A 91 -7.48 -7.58 -16.57
CA LEU A 91 -6.89 -6.24 -16.74
C LEU A 91 -7.79 -5.10 -16.24
N SER A 92 -9.12 -5.25 -16.39
CA SER A 92 -10.10 -4.26 -15.91
C SER A 92 -10.11 -4.11 -14.38
N VAL A 93 -9.83 -5.19 -13.64
CA VAL A 93 -9.74 -5.17 -12.18
C VAL A 93 -8.49 -4.39 -11.77
N ILE A 94 -7.34 -4.68 -12.37
CA ILE A 94 -6.09 -3.95 -12.17
C ILE A 94 -6.31 -2.45 -12.43
N SER A 95 -6.89 -2.12 -13.59
CA SER A 95 -7.16 -0.74 -14.01
C SER A 95 -8.08 0.00 -13.02
N THR A 96 -9.07 -0.71 -12.48
CA THR A 96 -9.98 -0.16 -11.46
C THR A 96 -9.23 0.18 -10.17
N TYR A 97 -8.36 -0.71 -9.70
CA TYR A 97 -7.54 -0.44 -8.50
C TYR A 97 -6.52 0.67 -8.72
N LEU A 98 -5.84 0.72 -9.87
CA LEU A 98 -4.91 1.81 -10.20
C LEU A 98 -5.63 3.17 -10.30
N SER A 99 -6.85 3.19 -10.82
CA SER A 99 -7.71 4.39 -10.81
C SER A 99 -8.02 4.82 -9.37
N ARG A 100 -8.40 3.88 -8.49
CA ARG A 100 -8.62 4.17 -7.05
C ARG A 100 -7.36 4.68 -6.36
N PHE A 101 -6.19 4.14 -6.68
CA PHE A 101 -4.91 4.63 -6.15
C PHE A 101 -4.61 6.05 -6.62
N THR A 102 -5.02 6.40 -7.84
CA THR A 102 -4.95 7.77 -8.33
C THR A 102 -5.85 8.68 -7.50
N SER A 103 -7.11 8.28 -7.25
CA SER A 103 -8.05 9.03 -6.40
C SER A 103 -7.56 9.19 -4.96
N LYS A 104 -6.79 8.22 -4.44
CA LYS A 104 -6.17 8.26 -3.10
C LYS A 104 -4.79 8.95 -3.09
N ASN A 105 -4.36 9.62 -4.17
CA ASN A 105 -3.02 10.24 -4.29
C ASN A 105 -1.85 9.31 -3.96
N LYS A 106 -1.98 8.00 -4.25
CA LYS A 106 -0.87 7.05 -4.12
C LYS A 106 -0.03 6.97 -5.40
N VAL A 107 -0.67 7.17 -6.54
CA VAL A 107 -0.05 7.15 -7.87
C VAL A 107 -0.56 8.33 -8.70
N GLU A 108 0.26 8.85 -9.60
CA GLU A 108 -0.15 9.76 -10.65
C GLU A 108 -0.34 8.99 -11.95
N ARG A 109 -1.19 9.51 -12.85
CA ARG A 109 -1.38 8.93 -14.18
C ARG A 109 -1.14 9.96 -15.27
N ALA A 110 -0.50 9.52 -16.35
CA ALA A 110 -0.27 10.29 -17.56
C ALA A 110 -0.76 9.49 -18.77
N LYS A 111 -1.29 10.18 -19.78
CA LYS A 111 -1.75 9.53 -21.01
C LYS A 111 -0.53 9.14 -21.86
N LYS A 112 -0.39 7.85 -22.16
CA LYS A 112 0.66 7.29 -23.02
C LYS A 112 0.00 6.66 -24.24
N GLY A 113 -0.23 7.46 -25.28
CA GLY A 113 -0.93 7.01 -26.49
C GLY A 113 -2.38 6.61 -26.21
N ARG A 114 -2.69 5.30 -26.33
CA ARG A 114 -4.02 4.71 -26.11
C ARG A 114 -4.24 4.18 -24.70
N GLU A 115 -3.21 4.16 -23.85
CA GLU A 115 -3.29 3.65 -22.48
C GLU A 115 -2.85 4.69 -21.44
N TRP A 116 -3.12 4.39 -20.17
CA TRP A 116 -2.65 5.18 -19.04
C TRP A 116 -1.34 4.59 -18.51
N ALA A 117 -0.33 5.44 -18.38
CA ALA A 117 0.86 5.13 -17.61
C ALA A 117 0.71 5.71 -16.21
N TYR A 118 1.12 4.97 -15.20
CA TYR A 118 1.05 5.30 -13.80
C TYR A 118 2.46 5.47 -13.23
N GLN A 119 2.59 6.27 -12.18
CA GLN A 119 3.86 6.47 -11.47
C GLN A 119 3.57 6.64 -9.98
N THR A 120 4.40 6.06 -9.11
CA THR A 120 4.24 6.20 -7.66
C THR A 120 4.57 7.63 -7.22
N ILE A 121 3.69 8.22 -6.41
CA ILE A 121 3.95 9.52 -5.77
C ILE A 121 4.72 9.23 -4.49
N LYS A 122 6.06 9.11 -4.59
CA LYS A 122 6.87 9.12 -3.38
C LYS A 122 6.92 10.56 -2.88
N MET A 123 6.36 10.80 -1.69
CA MET A 123 6.71 11.98 -0.90
C MET A 123 8.22 11.89 -0.63
N VAL A 124 9.01 12.53 -1.48
CA VAL A 124 10.35 12.98 -1.10
C VAL A 124 10.11 13.93 0.06
N ASN A 125 10.34 13.47 1.29
CA ASN A 125 10.61 14.37 2.39
C ASN A 125 11.88 15.12 2.00
N SER A 126 11.71 16.24 1.27
CA SER A 126 12.74 17.24 1.12
C SER A 126 13.07 17.70 2.52
N THR A 127 14.16 17.16 3.06
CA THR A 127 14.82 17.72 4.23
C THR A 127 15.11 19.18 3.85
N PRO A 128 14.62 20.18 4.59
CA PRO A 128 15.05 21.54 4.35
C PRO A 128 16.56 21.55 4.62
N LYS A 129 17.36 21.82 3.59
CA LYS A 129 18.75 22.19 3.80
C LYS A 129 18.72 23.46 4.63
N MET A 130 18.95 23.33 5.93
CA MET A 130 19.40 24.45 6.74
C MET A 130 20.77 24.83 6.18
N SER A 131 20.81 26.04 5.64
CA SER A 131 22.02 26.77 5.31
C SER A 131 22.96 26.77 6.52
N GLU A 132 24.17 26.29 6.33
CA GLU A 132 25.26 26.57 7.26
C GLU A 132 26.26 27.49 6.55
N ASN A 133 26.20 28.74 7.01
CA ASN A 133 27.25 29.74 7.15
C ASN A 133 27.95 30.33 5.90
#